data_AF-A0A2G9U976-F1
#
_entry.id   AF-A0A2G9U976-F1
#
_cell.length_a   1.000
_cell.length_b   1.000
_cell.length_c   1.000
_cell.angle_alpha   90.00
_cell.angle_beta   90.00
_cell.angle_gamma   90.00
#
_symmetry.space_group_name_H-M   'P 1'
#
loop_
_entity.id
_entity.type
_entity.pdbx_description
1 polymer ?
#
loop_
_entity_poly.entity_id
_entity_poly.type
_entity_poly.pdbx_seq_one_letter_code
_entity_poly.pdbx_strand_id
1 'polypeptide(L)'
;GSIGSPSQGNTGIGQAFDLADNIIRRESTSEKSVIILSDGYDNCSDGQHYGIARRWRSSGVKIMYVVVGAEVNRDDILNVAGDIQNTKKVDKMVLFKNVQ
;
A
#
# COMPACT_ATOMS: atom_id res chain seq x y z
N GLY A 1 11.30 -26.25 13.82
CA GLY A 1 11.21 -24.79 13.95
C GLY A 1 9.92 -24.36 13.31
N SER A 2 9.00 -23.78 14.07
CA SER A 2 7.69 -23.37 13.57
C SER A 2 7.85 -22.35 12.45
N ILE A 3 7.30 -22.70 11.28
CA ILE A 3 7.05 -21.74 10.21
C ILE A 3 6.00 -20.81 10.81
N GLY A 4 6.37 -19.56 11.09
CA GLY A 4 5.47 -18.58 11.68
C GLY A 4 4.19 -18.51 10.85
N SER A 5 3.04 -18.73 11.49
CA SER A 5 1.73 -18.54 10.89
C SER A 5 1.68 -17.15 10.23
N PRO A 6 1.08 -17.00 9.04
CA PRO A 6 0.82 -15.68 8.50
C PRO A 6 0.07 -14.89 9.57
N SER A 7 0.66 -13.77 10.00
CA SER A 7 0.00 -12.87 10.93
C SER A 7 -1.36 -12.50 10.35
N GLN A 8 -2.37 -12.55 11.21
CA GLN A 8 -3.76 -12.31 10.86
C GLN A 8 -4.01 -10.82 10.53
N GLY A 9 -3.45 -10.34 9.42
CA GLY A 9 -4.03 -9.23 8.69
C GLY A 9 -5.35 -9.72 8.12
N ASN A 10 -6.43 -9.63 8.90
CA ASN A 10 -7.78 -10.06 8.52
C ASN A 10 -8.39 -9.17 7.42
N THR A 11 -7.56 -8.42 6.68
CA THR A 11 -7.96 -7.33 5.80
C THR A 11 -7.23 -7.39 4.47
N GLY A 12 -7.91 -6.99 3.40
CA GLY A 12 -7.38 -7.05 2.04
C GLY A 12 -6.10 -6.23 1.85
N ILE A 13 -5.96 -5.10 2.57
CA ILE A 13 -4.76 -4.27 2.49
C ILE A 13 -3.57 -4.92 3.22
N GLY A 14 -3.74 -5.51 4.40
CA GLY A 14 -2.67 -6.21 5.11
C GLY A 14 -2.05 -7.33 4.26
N GLN A 15 -2.91 -8.17 3.68
CA GLN A 15 -2.49 -9.25 2.78
C GLN A 15 -1.77 -8.75 1.53
N ALA A 16 -2.22 -7.63 0.95
CA ALA A 16 -1.56 -7.02 -0.20
C ALA A 16 -0.15 -6.53 0.14
N PHE A 17 0.04 -5.94 1.32
CA PHE A 17 1.35 -5.50 1.80
C PHE A 17 2.29 -6.68 2.06
N ASP A 18 1.81 -7.77 2.68
CA ASP A 18 2.62 -8.97 2.90
C ASP A 18 3.06 -9.62 1.57
N LEU A 19 2.16 -9.69 0.59
CA LEU A 19 2.48 -10.20 -0.74
C LEU A 19 3.53 -9.31 -1.42
N ALA A 20 3.32 -7.99 -1.41
CA ALA A 20 4.24 -7.04 -2.01
C ALA A 20 5.61 -7.07 -1.33
N ASP A 21 5.68 -7.24 0.00
CA ASP A 21 6.94 -7.32 0.74
C ASP A 21 7.76 -8.54 0.30
N ASN A 22 7.09 -9.68 0.13
CA ASN A 22 7.73 -10.89 -0.38
C ASN A 22 8.30 -10.71 -1.80
N ILE A 23 7.61 -9.96 -2.67
CA ILE A 23 8.09 -9.66 -4.04
C ILE A 23 9.29 -8.70 -3.97
N ILE A 24 9.15 -7.59 -3.26
CA ILE A 24 10.16 -6.53 -3.14
C ILE A 24 11.48 -7.05 -2.56
N ARG A 25 11.41 -7.97 -1.59
CA ARG A 25 12.60 -8.57 -0.95
C ARG A 25 13.34 -9.56 -1.84
N ARG A 26 12.66 -10.17 -2.83
CA ARG A 26 13.25 -11.13 -3.77
C ARG A 26 13.82 -10.45 -5.02
N GLU A 27 13.31 -9.27 -5.33
CA GLU A 27 13.76 -8.48 -6.45
C GLU A 27 15.12 -7.80 -6.15
N SER A 28 16.10 -7.93 -7.04
CA SER A 28 17.46 -7.43 -6.84
C SER A 28 17.69 -6.02 -7.38
N THR A 29 16.75 -5.48 -8.16
CA THR A 29 16.86 -4.10 -8.66
C THR A 29 16.99 -3.09 -7.52
N SER A 30 17.82 -2.06 -7.73
CA SER A 30 18.05 -0.99 -6.77
C SER A 30 16.93 0.04 -6.74
N GLU A 31 16.17 0.17 -7.83
CA GLU A 31 15.08 1.14 -7.95
C GLU A 31 13.73 0.46 -7.97
N LYS A 32 12.98 0.60 -6.87
CA LYS A 32 11.66 -0.01 -6.71
C LYS A 32 10.64 1.06 -6.38
N SER A 33 9.46 0.92 -6.95
CA SER A 33 8.32 1.78 -6.65
C SER A 33 7.08 0.94 -6.40
N VAL A 34 6.27 1.35 -5.43
CA VAL A 34 4.97 0.76 -5.12
C VAL A 34 3.89 1.81 -5.36
N ILE A 35 2.87 1.45 -6.11
CA ILE A 35 1.69 2.29 -6.33
C ILE A 35 0.52 1.61 -5.63
N ILE A 36 -0.09 2.32 -4.69
CA ILE A 36 -1.28 1.85 -3.96
C ILE A 36 -2.48 2.58 -4.52
N LEU A 37 -3.49 1.81 -4.93
CA LEU A 37 -4.79 2.29 -5.39
C LEU A 37 -5.83 1.81 -4.38
N SER A 38 -6.44 2.73 -3.65
CA SER A 38 -7.44 2.41 -2.62
C SER A 38 -8.48 3.53 -2.54
N ASP A 39 -9.66 3.22 -2.01
CA ASP A 39 -10.68 4.22 -1.67
C ASP A 39 -10.34 5.02 -0.40
N GLY A 40 -9.23 4.70 0.28
CA GLY A 40 -8.76 5.41 1.45
C GLY A 40 -9.33 4.88 2.76
N TYR A 41 -10.08 3.78 2.72
CA TYR A 41 -10.52 3.06 3.90
C TYR A 41 -9.51 1.98 4.26
N ASP A 42 -8.92 2.10 5.46
CA ASP A 42 -8.05 1.08 6.03
C ASP A 42 -8.84 0.26 7.05
N ASN A 43 -9.08 -1.01 6.73
CA ASN A 43 -9.71 -1.95 7.65
C ASN A 43 -8.70 -2.72 8.52
N CYS A 44 -7.39 -2.51 8.32
CA CYS A 44 -6.33 -3.20 9.03
C CYS A 44 -6.20 -2.70 10.48
N SER A 45 -6.83 -3.43 11.40
CA SER A 45 -6.90 -3.05 12.83
C SER A 45 -5.57 -3.12 13.59
N ASP A 46 -4.55 -3.80 13.04
CA ASP A 46 -3.25 -3.97 13.70
C ASP A 46 -2.15 -3.01 13.20
N GLY A 47 -2.42 -2.26 12.12
CA GLY A 47 -1.47 -1.31 11.54
C GLY A 47 -0.18 -1.93 10.99
N GLN A 48 -0.11 -3.24 10.75
CA GLN A 48 1.12 -3.92 10.31
C GLN A 48 1.67 -3.37 8.99
N HIS A 49 0.78 -2.99 8.07
CA HIS A 49 1.12 -2.39 6.78
C HIS A 49 1.89 -1.07 6.93
N TYR A 50 1.66 -0.29 7.99
CA TYR A 50 2.46 0.91 8.27
C TYR A 50 3.93 0.56 8.56
N GLY A 51 4.16 -0.54 9.28
CA GLY A 51 5.51 -1.05 9.55
C GLY A 51 6.22 -1.50 8.27
N ILE A 52 5.50 -2.19 7.38
CA ILE A 52 6.01 -2.60 6.07
C ILE A 52 6.32 -1.37 5.20
N ALA A 53 5.39 -0.42 5.09
CA ALA A 53 5.57 0.82 4.32
C ALA A 53 6.79 1.63 4.79
N ARG A 54 6.99 1.73 6.12
CA ARG A 54 8.17 2.39 6.69
C ARG A 54 9.47 1.69 6.29
N ARG A 55 9.50 0.35 6.33
CA ARG A 55 10.69 -0.42 5.91
C ARG A 55 11.01 -0.20 4.44
N TRP A 56 10.01 -0.27 3.56
CA TRP A 56 10.17 0.02 2.13
C TRP A 56 10.76 1.41 1.89
N ARG A 57 10.21 2.45 2.53
CA ARG A 57 10.75 3.81 2.41
C ARG A 57 12.19 3.90 2.91
N SER A 58 12.50 3.28 4.05
CA SER A 58 13.86 3.27 4.60
C SER A 58 14.88 2.53 3.73
N SER A 59 14.43 1.61 2.88
CA SER A 59 15.27 0.92 1.90
C SER A 59 15.29 1.58 0.52
N GLY A 60 14.74 2.80 0.39
CA GLY A 60 14.77 3.58 -0.85
C GLY A 60 13.62 3.27 -1.82
N VAL A 61 12.66 2.43 -1.45
CA VAL A 61 11.45 2.18 -2.25
C VAL A 61 10.56 3.42 -2.20
N LYS A 62 10.17 3.93 -3.37
CA LYS A 62 9.21 5.03 -3.48
C LYS A 62 7.79 4.48 -3.37
N ILE A 63 6.94 5.08 -2.54
CA ILE A 63 5.54 4.68 -2.41
C ILE A 63 4.68 5.83 -2.91
N MET A 64 3.83 5.61 -3.90
CA MET A 64 2.80 6.55 -4.34
C MET A 64 1.43 6.02 -3.90
N TYR A 65 0.68 6.83 -3.15
CA TYR A 65 -0.67 6.47 -2.71
C TYR A 65 -1.70 7.27 -3.51
N VAL A 66 -2.50 6.57 -4.29
CA VAL A 66 -3.58 7.13 -5.09
C VAL A 66 -4.91 6.73 -4.47
N VAL A 67 -5.62 7.73 -3.96
CA VAL A 67 -6.89 7.57 -3.27
C VAL A 67 -8.04 7.87 -4.22
N VAL A 68 -9.04 7.00 -4.29
CA VAL A 68 -10.17 7.12 -5.21
C VAL A 68 -11.49 7.27 -4.45
N GLY A 69 -12.16 8.41 -4.56
CA GLY A 69 -13.49 8.62 -3.99
C GLY A 69 -13.56 9.70 -2.91
N ALA A 70 -14.66 9.70 -2.14
CA ALA A 70 -15.06 10.85 -1.31
C ALA A 70 -14.42 10.86 0.09
N GLU A 71 -14.38 9.72 0.77
CA GLU A 71 -13.99 9.60 2.19
C GLU A 71 -12.58 9.06 2.31
N VAL A 72 -11.70 9.80 3.00
CA VAL A 72 -10.27 9.45 3.10
C VAL A 72 -9.75 9.77 4.50
N ASN A 73 -9.05 8.83 5.13
CA ASN A 73 -8.26 9.15 6.32
C ASN A 73 -6.85 9.60 5.90
N ARG A 74 -6.62 10.92 5.92
CA ARG A 74 -5.35 11.51 5.47
C ARG A 74 -4.16 11.04 6.28
N ASP A 75 -4.33 10.80 7.57
CA ASP A 75 -3.23 10.41 8.45
C ASP A 75 -2.74 8.99 8.13
N ASP A 76 -3.67 8.07 7.84
CA ASP A 76 -3.35 6.70 7.43
C ASP A 76 -2.62 6.68 6.08
N ILE A 77 -3.11 7.46 5.12
CA ILE A 77 -2.47 7.61 3.80
C ILE A 77 -1.05 8.17 3.95
N LEU A 78 -0.87 9.18 4.78
CA LEU A 78 0.43 9.80 5.01
C LEU A 78 1.38 8.87 5.78
N ASN A 79 0.87 8.08 6.72
CA ASN A 79 1.63 7.05 7.43
C ASN A 79 2.19 5.98 6.47
N VAL A 80 1.47 5.69 5.39
CA VAL A 80 1.95 4.80 4.31
C VAL A 80 2.92 5.53 3.37
N ALA A 81 2.46 6.61 2.73
CA ALA A 81 3.19 7.30 1.65
C ALA A 81 4.46 8.02 2.15
N GLY A 82 4.48 8.46 3.41
CA GLY A 82 5.61 9.13 4.05
C GLY A 82 5.80 10.60 3.70
N ASP A 83 5.21 11.06 2.60
CA ASP A 83 5.23 12.44 2.14
C ASP A 83 3.91 12.73 1.43
N ILE A 84 3.35 13.91 1.69
CA ILE A 84 2.13 14.39 1.04
C ILE A 84 2.30 14.52 -0.48
N GLN A 85 3.51 14.81 -0.97
CA GLN A 85 3.80 14.90 -2.40
C GLN A 85 3.59 13.57 -3.13
N ASN A 86 3.75 12.46 -2.40
CA ASN A 86 3.52 11.11 -2.90
C ASN A 86 2.07 10.65 -2.78
N THR A 87 1.15 11.55 -2.41
CA THR A 87 -0.28 11.28 -2.33
C THR A 87 -1.02 11.98 -3.47
N LYS A 88 -2.02 11.29 -4.05
CA LYS A 88 -2.96 11.89 -5.01
C LYS A 88 -4.37 11.43 -4.73
N LYS A 89 -5.30 12.38 -4.63
CA LYS A 89 -6.73 12.11 -4.60
C LYS A 89 -7.29 12.20 -6.01
N VAL A 90 -8.13 11.25 -6.37
CA VAL A 90 -8.86 11.16 -7.63
C VAL A 90 -10.33 10.97 -7.29
N ASP A 91 -11.22 11.77 -7.88
CA ASP A 91 -12.65 11.71 -7.51
C ASP A 91 -13.33 10.44 -8.04
N LYS A 92 -12.90 9.93 -9.19
CA LYS A 92 -13.43 8.72 -9.81
C LYS A 92 -12.39 8.08 -10.71
N MET A 93 -12.17 6.77 -10.56
CA MET A 93 -11.41 6.01 -11.54
C MET A 93 -12.36 5.54 -12.65
N VAL A 94 -12.17 6.06 -13.87
CA VAL A 94 -12.89 5.57 -15.04
C VAL A 94 -12.07 4.42 -15.63
N LEU A 95 -12.43 3.19 -15.27
CA LEU A 95 -11.97 2.02 -16.01
C LEU A 95 -12.73 2.02 -17.34
N PHE A 96 -12.03 2.11 -18.47
CA PHE A 96 -12.65 2.04 -19.79
C PHE A 96 -13.43 0.72 -19.92
N LYS A 97 -14.75 0.78 -19.77
CA LYS A 97 -15.65 -0.18 -20.41
C LYS A 97 -15.87 0.35 -21.81
N ASN A 98 -15.10 -0.15 -22.77
CA ASN A 98 -15.45 -0.25 -24.19
C ASN A 98 -14.25 -0.81 -24.95
N VAL A 99 -14.10 -2.12 -24.90
CA VAL A 99 -13.59 -2.86 -26.06
C VAL A 99 -14.82 -3.60 -26.58
N GLN A 100 -15.45 -3.06 -27.62
CA GLN A 100 -16.37 -3.80 -28.47
C GLN A 100 -15.57 -4.40 -29.61
#